data_AF-A0A2R7YRI5-F1
#
_entry.id   AF-A0A2R7YRI5-F1
#
_cell.length_a   1.000
_cell.length_b   1.000
_cell.length_c   1.000
_cell.angle_alpha   90.00
_cell.angle_beta   90.00
_cell.angle_gamma   90.00
#
_symmetry.space_group_name_H-M   'P 1'
#
loop_
_entity.id
_entity.type
_entity.pdbx_description
1 polymer ?
#
loop_
_entity_poly.entity_id
_entity_poly.type
_entity_poly.pdbx_seq_one_letter_code
_entity_poly.pdbx_strand_id
1 'polypeptide(L)'
;MDDPEDAVAADPMMRVLRERHPDVDIVLLPPVEPILDRPSATWAQCRALQHHADTVLATLSLNLGHEPATRVDYWWSQAHPEVRRWVTAASYADLGDDGARALLRALGNLLVRLGWEPRPAADGSPRLRGVAGPFELIASAADDAVSVNITSDPLYVPAQLHEALLAGEGADA
;
A
#
# COMPACT_ATOMS: atom_id res chain seq x y z
N MET A 1 -4.59 20.13 33.80
CA MET A 1 -4.94 21.01 32.67
C MET A 1 -3.60 21.40 32.12
N ASP A 2 -3.04 20.53 31.28
CA ASP A 2 -1.65 20.63 30.86
C ASP A 2 -1.57 21.71 29.78
N ASP A 3 -0.80 22.75 30.07
CA ASP A 3 -0.59 23.87 29.17
C ASP A 3 0.26 23.38 27.98
N PRO A 4 -0.18 23.52 26.72
CA PRO A 4 0.61 23.11 25.56
C PRO A 4 1.98 23.82 25.50
N GLU A 5 2.17 24.96 26.16
CA GLU A 5 3.49 25.60 26.28
C GLU A 5 4.51 24.74 27.05
N ASP A 6 4.07 23.97 28.05
CA ASP A 6 4.94 23.15 28.91
C ASP A 6 5.52 21.94 28.16
N ALA A 7 4.76 21.34 27.23
CA ALA A 7 5.23 20.18 26.46
C ALA A 7 6.34 20.53 25.47
N VAL A 8 6.31 21.74 24.90
CA VAL A 8 7.29 22.20 23.90
C VAL A 8 8.57 22.70 24.56
N ALA A 9 8.47 23.27 25.77
CA ALA A 9 9.63 23.63 26.57
C ALA A 9 10.40 22.40 27.06
N ALA A 10 9.71 21.27 27.29
CA ALA A 10 10.29 20.00 27.70
C ALA A 10 10.98 19.22 26.56
N ASP A 11 10.70 19.52 25.29
CA ASP A 11 11.31 18.84 24.15
C ASP A 11 12.75 19.38 23.87
N PRO A 12 13.80 18.53 23.96
CA PRO A 12 15.18 18.97 23.79
C PRO A 12 15.50 19.50 22.39
N MET A 13 14.83 19.00 21.35
CA MET A 13 15.01 19.45 19.97
C MET A 13 14.39 20.83 19.76
N MET A 14 13.17 21.03 20.26
CA MET A 14 12.44 22.29 20.12
C MET A 14 13.13 23.44 20.86
N ARG A 15 13.74 23.15 22.01
CA ARG A 15 14.57 24.11 22.74
C ARG A 15 15.77 24.58 21.93
N VAL A 16 16.52 23.65 21.33
CA VAL A 16 17.70 23.99 20.50
C VAL A 16 17.31 24.78 19.25
N LEU A 17 16.18 24.45 18.64
CA LEU A 17 15.64 25.18 17.48
C LEU A 17 15.32 26.64 17.84
N ARG A 18 14.63 26.89 18.95
CA ARG A 18 14.35 28.26 19.42
C ARG A 18 15.61 29.04 19.79
N GLU A 19 16.58 28.39 20.41
CA GLU A 19 17.86 29.01 20.79
C GLU A 19 18.68 29.45 19.56
N ARG A 20 18.65 28.67 18.47
CA ARG A 20 19.45 28.93 17.26
C ARG A 20 18.73 29.80 16.22
N HIS A 21 17.40 29.78 16.22
CA HIS A 21 16.57 30.45 15.22
C HIS A 21 15.37 31.15 15.90
N PRO A 22 15.61 32.23 16.65
CA PRO A 22 14.57 32.95 17.38
C PRO A 22 13.56 33.68 16.48
N ASP A 23 13.86 33.77 15.18
CA ASP A 23 13.06 34.38 14.13
C ASP A 23 12.04 33.42 13.49
N VAL A 24 12.08 32.12 13.84
CA VAL A 24 11.18 31.10 13.29
C VAL A 24 9.96 30.92 14.20
N ASP A 25 8.77 31.13 13.64
CA ASP A 25 7.50 30.80 14.29
C ASP A 25 7.21 29.31 14.13
N ILE A 26 7.16 28.58 15.25
CA ILE A 26 6.97 27.12 15.27
C ILE A 26 5.52 26.83 15.64
N VAL A 27 4.71 26.50 14.64
CA VAL A 27 3.33 26.08 14.82
C VAL A 27 3.29 24.57 15.07
N LEU A 28 2.95 24.16 16.29
CA LEU A 28 2.56 22.77 16.56
C LEU A 28 1.10 22.60 16.22
N LEU A 29 0.85 21.77 15.21
CA LEU A 29 -0.50 21.31 14.94
C LEU A 29 -0.89 20.30 16.02
N PRO A 30 -2.12 20.36 16.54
CA PRO A 30 -2.62 19.32 17.43
C PRO A 30 -2.54 17.96 16.71
N PRO A 31 -2.42 16.84 17.46
CA PRO A 31 -2.52 15.52 16.87
C PRO A 31 -3.80 15.45 16.06
N VAL A 32 -3.69 15.13 14.76
CA VAL A 32 -4.87 14.90 13.93
C VAL A 32 -5.47 13.59 14.42
N GLU A 33 -6.58 13.66 15.16
CA GLU A 33 -7.36 12.48 15.45
C GLU A 33 -7.77 11.83 14.11
N PRO A 34 -7.59 10.50 13.95
CA PRO A 34 -7.99 9.84 12.73
C PRO A 34 -9.47 10.10 12.49
N ILE A 35 -9.79 10.58 11.28
CA ILE A 35 -11.16 10.91 10.87
C ILE A 35 -11.99 9.62 10.90
N LEU A 36 -12.73 9.43 11.99
CA LEU A 36 -13.59 8.27 12.27
C LEU A 36 -14.93 8.32 11.52
N ASP A 37 -15.23 9.40 10.79
CA ASP A 37 -16.49 9.57 10.03
C ASP A 37 -16.55 8.79 8.70
N ARG A 38 -15.66 7.81 8.50
CA ARG A 38 -15.77 6.93 7.32
C ARG A 38 -16.79 5.82 7.60
N PRO A 39 -17.73 5.58 6.67
CA PRO A 39 -18.66 4.47 6.83
C PRO A 39 -17.88 3.15 6.92
N SER A 40 -18.34 2.25 7.79
CA SER A 40 -17.81 0.89 7.86
C SER A 40 -17.90 0.23 6.50
N ALA A 41 -16.79 -0.37 6.08
CA ALA A 41 -16.75 -1.19 4.90
C ALA A 41 -17.73 -2.35 5.05
N THR A 42 -18.37 -2.71 3.95
CA THR A 42 -19.18 -3.92 3.88
C THR A 42 -18.31 -5.12 3.53
N TRP A 43 -18.79 -6.33 3.84
CA TRP A 43 -18.13 -7.57 3.43
C TRP A 43 -17.93 -7.63 1.90
N ALA A 44 -18.93 -7.19 1.13
CA ALA A 44 -18.86 -7.13 -0.32
C ALA A 44 -17.75 -6.19 -0.83
N GLN A 45 -17.56 -5.03 -0.19
CA GLN A 45 -16.47 -4.12 -0.54
C GLN A 45 -15.10 -4.76 -0.27
N CYS A 46 -14.93 -5.39 0.90
CA CYS A 46 -13.70 -6.10 1.24
C CYS A 46 -13.39 -7.23 0.26
N ARG A 47 -14.39 -8.03 -0.13
CA ARG A 47 -14.24 -9.12 -1.11
C ARG A 47 -13.98 -8.61 -2.52
N ALA A 48 -14.60 -7.51 -2.92
CA ALA A 48 -14.32 -6.87 -4.19
C ALA A 48 -12.84 -6.45 -4.29
N LEU A 49 -12.23 -5.97 -3.20
CA LEU A 49 -10.81 -5.64 -3.17
C LEU A 49 -9.91 -6.86 -3.38
N GLN A 50 -10.21 -7.95 -2.67
CA GLN A 50 -9.48 -9.22 -2.80
C GLN A 50 -9.60 -9.78 -4.22
N HIS A 51 -10.82 -9.87 -4.73
CA HIS A 51 -11.09 -10.41 -6.06
C HIS A 51 -10.46 -9.57 -7.18
N HIS A 52 -10.41 -8.24 -7.02
CA HIS A 52 -9.72 -7.38 -7.97
C HIS A 52 -8.22 -7.66 -7.99
N ALA A 53 -7.58 -7.74 -6.81
CA ALA A 53 -6.15 -8.07 -6.72
C ALA A 53 -5.86 -9.46 -7.33
N ASP A 54 -6.71 -10.46 -7.08
CA ASP A 54 -6.64 -11.79 -7.69
C ASP A 54 -6.68 -11.72 -9.22
N THR A 55 -7.64 -10.97 -9.75
CA THR A 55 -7.86 -10.82 -11.19
C THR A 55 -6.68 -10.13 -11.85
N VAL A 56 -6.16 -9.07 -11.23
CA VAL A 56 -4.97 -8.36 -11.70
C VAL A 56 -3.79 -9.31 -11.73
N LEU A 57 -3.49 -9.99 -10.62
CA LEU A 57 -2.34 -10.90 -10.55
C LEU A 57 -2.46 -12.06 -11.56
N ALA A 58 -3.63 -12.68 -11.68
CA ALA A 58 -3.88 -13.73 -12.67
C ALA A 58 -3.69 -13.23 -14.11
N THR A 59 -4.14 -12.00 -14.40
CA THR A 59 -3.94 -11.37 -15.70
C THR A 59 -2.47 -11.09 -15.98
N LEU A 60 -1.72 -10.64 -14.96
CA LEU A 60 -0.28 -10.44 -15.06
C LEU A 60 0.42 -11.77 -15.37
N SER A 61 0.16 -12.82 -14.58
CA SER A 61 0.79 -14.12 -14.79
C SER A 61 0.53 -14.67 -16.19
N LEU A 62 -0.72 -14.63 -16.64
CA LEU A 62 -1.12 -15.12 -17.96
C LEU A 62 -0.41 -14.37 -19.10
N ASN A 63 -0.32 -13.05 -19.00
CA ASN A 63 0.27 -12.22 -20.07
C ASN A 63 1.80 -12.20 -20.04
N LEU A 64 2.39 -12.38 -18.86
CA LEU A 64 3.84 -12.44 -18.70
C LEU A 64 4.37 -13.86 -18.98
N GLY A 65 3.53 -14.89 -18.92
CA GLY A 65 3.94 -16.28 -19.11
C GLY A 65 4.67 -16.88 -17.91
N HIS A 66 4.57 -16.24 -16.74
CA HIS A 66 5.19 -16.68 -15.49
C HIS A 66 4.15 -16.72 -14.39
N GLU A 67 4.19 -17.75 -13.56
CA GLU A 67 3.44 -17.78 -12.30
C GLU A 67 4.30 -17.22 -11.16
N PRO A 68 3.70 -16.60 -10.12
CA PRO A 68 4.44 -16.17 -8.95
C PRO A 68 5.02 -17.39 -8.23
N ALA A 69 6.32 -17.35 -7.93
CA ALA A 69 6.97 -18.34 -7.09
C ALA A 69 6.49 -18.24 -5.63
N THR A 70 6.18 -17.03 -5.18
CA THR A 70 5.56 -16.77 -3.88
C THR A 70 4.43 -15.76 -3.99
N ARG A 71 3.44 -15.92 -3.11
CA ARG A 71 2.30 -15.03 -2.97
C ARG A 71 1.87 -14.98 -1.51
N VAL A 72 1.61 -13.77 -1.02
CA VAL A 72 1.09 -13.52 0.32
C VAL A 72 0.01 -12.46 0.24
N ASP A 73 -1.12 -12.75 0.87
CA ASP A 73 -2.31 -11.92 0.89
C ASP A 73 -2.68 -11.59 2.33
N TYR A 74 -2.89 -10.31 2.64
CA TYR A 74 -3.18 -9.89 4.00
C TYR A 74 -3.83 -8.51 4.09
N TRP A 75 -4.49 -8.27 5.22
CA TRP A 75 -4.93 -6.94 5.62
C TRP A 75 -3.82 -6.22 6.39
N TRP A 76 -3.36 -5.09 5.86
CA TRP A 76 -2.35 -4.27 6.51
C TRP A 76 -2.96 -3.14 7.33
N SER A 77 -2.77 -3.18 8.65
CA SER A 77 -3.19 -2.13 9.58
C SER A 77 -2.51 -0.80 9.28
N GLN A 78 -3.29 0.27 9.31
CA GLN A 78 -2.81 1.64 9.19
C GLN A 78 -2.67 2.27 10.58
N ALA A 79 -2.46 3.59 10.65
CA ALA A 79 -2.32 4.31 11.92
C ALA A 79 -3.50 4.10 12.88
N HIS A 80 -4.72 3.97 12.36
CA HIS A 80 -5.90 3.58 13.14
C HIS A 80 -6.10 2.06 13.05
N PRO A 81 -6.34 1.33 14.17
CA PRO A 81 -6.40 -0.13 14.19
C PRO A 81 -7.54 -0.70 13.35
N GLU A 82 -8.61 0.06 13.14
CA GLU A 82 -9.74 -0.33 12.31
C GLU A 82 -9.64 0.19 10.87
N VAL A 83 -8.56 0.86 10.51
CA VAL A 83 -8.31 1.27 9.12
C VAL A 83 -7.29 0.31 8.53
N ARG A 84 -7.68 -0.42 7.47
CA ARG A 84 -6.88 -1.47 6.86
C ARG A 84 -6.85 -1.35 5.35
N ARG A 85 -5.75 -1.77 4.74
CA ARG A 85 -5.61 -1.91 3.27
C ARG A 85 -5.47 -3.38 2.92
N TRP A 86 -6.06 -3.80 1.81
CA TRP A 86 -5.75 -5.11 1.25
C TRP A 86 -4.40 -5.05 0.55
N VAL A 87 -3.54 -6.05 0.80
CA VAL A 87 -2.24 -6.18 0.16
C VAL A 87 -2.10 -7.58 -0.41
N THR A 88 -1.77 -7.65 -1.70
CA THR A 88 -1.29 -8.85 -2.37
C THR A 88 0.16 -8.63 -2.77
N ALA A 89 1.07 -9.35 -2.12
CA ALA A 89 2.50 -9.36 -2.40
C ALA A 89 2.85 -10.64 -3.14
N ALA A 90 3.46 -10.53 -4.32
CA ALA A 90 3.84 -11.64 -5.16
C ALA A 90 5.28 -11.48 -5.66
N SER A 91 5.98 -12.58 -5.85
CA SER A 91 7.32 -12.59 -6.44
C SER A 91 7.38 -13.56 -7.61
N TYR A 92 7.84 -13.07 -8.74
CA TYR A 92 8.26 -13.88 -9.88
C TYR A 92 9.77 -14.06 -9.77
N ALA A 93 10.24 -15.31 -9.72
CA ALA A 93 11.65 -15.66 -9.55
C ALA A 93 12.06 -16.67 -10.64
N ASP A 94 13.35 -17.01 -10.68
CA ASP A 94 13.93 -17.94 -11.64
C ASP A 94 13.65 -17.52 -13.10
N LEU A 95 13.75 -16.22 -13.39
CA LEU A 95 13.44 -15.63 -14.70
C LEU A 95 14.56 -15.90 -15.73
N GLY A 96 15.74 -16.34 -15.29
CA GLY A 96 16.84 -16.74 -16.16
C GLY A 96 17.24 -15.63 -17.14
N ASP A 97 17.50 -16.02 -18.39
CA ASP A 97 18.00 -15.12 -19.44
C ASP A 97 16.97 -14.06 -19.89
N ASP A 98 15.67 -14.27 -19.62
CA ASP A 98 14.62 -13.28 -19.92
C ASP A 98 14.82 -12.01 -19.09
N GLY A 99 15.40 -12.14 -17.89
CA GLY A 99 15.91 -11.05 -17.07
C GLY A 99 14.82 -10.19 -16.42
N ALA A 100 14.94 -9.98 -15.11
CA ALA A 100 13.97 -9.22 -14.30
C ALA A 100 13.61 -7.82 -14.86
N ARG A 101 14.56 -7.15 -15.53
CA ARG A 101 14.32 -5.84 -16.16
C ARG A 101 13.44 -5.91 -17.40
N ALA A 102 13.55 -6.96 -18.22
CA ALA A 102 12.70 -7.11 -19.39
C ALA A 102 11.28 -7.43 -18.95
N LEU A 103 11.13 -8.31 -17.96
CA LEU A 103 9.84 -8.62 -17.34
C LEU A 103 9.19 -7.36 -16.74
N LEU A 104 9.95 -6.54 -16.00
CA LEU A 104 9.45 -5.27 -15.45
C LEU A 104 8.98 -4.30 -16.55
N ARG A 105 9.68 -4.26 -17.69
CA ARG A 105 9.28 -3.45 -18.85
C ARG A 105 8.00 -4.01 -19.50
N ALA A 106 7.90 -5.33 -19.65
CA ALA A 106 6.71 -5.99 -20.17
C ALA A 106 5.49 -5.74 -19.27
N LEU A 107 5.68 -5.80 -17.94
CA LEU A 107 4.69 -5.45 -16.93
C LEU A 107 4.23 -4.00 -17.09
N GLY A 108 5.16 -3.04 -17.24
CA GLY A 108 4.79 -1.64 -17.48
C GLY A 108 3.92 -1.44 -18.73
N ASN A 109 4.27 -2.10 -19.84
CA ASN A 109 3.47 -2.05 -21.06
C ASN A 109 2.09 -2.71 -20.88
N LEU A 110 2.02 -3.80 -20.11
CA LEU A 110 0.77 -4.48 -19.80
C LEU A 110 -0.15 -3.60 -18.95
N LEU A 111 0.38 -2.91 -17.94
CA LEU A 111 -0.38 -1.99 -17.11
C LEU A 111 -1.03 -0.88 -17.95
N VAL A 112 -0.32 -0.29 -18.91
CA VAL A 112 -0.92 0.68 -19.85
C VAL A 112 -2.12 0.08 -20.59
N ARG A 113 -2.01 -1.16 -21.09
CA ARG A 113 -3.11 -1.84 -21.80
C ARG A 113 -4.31 -2.13 -20.90
N LEU A 114 -4.08 -2.36 -19.61
CA LEU A 114 -5.12 -2.57 -18.60
C LEU A 114 -5.73 -1.26 -18.08
N GLY A 115 -5.33 -0.10 -18.64
CA GLY A 115 -5.85 1.21 -18.24
C GLY A 115 -5.26 1.74 -16.93
N TRP A 116 -4.14 1.18 -16.47
CA TRP A 116 -3.39 1.72 -15.35
C TRP A 116 -2.51 2.89 -15.79
N GLU A 117 -2.08 3.70 -14.82
CA GLU A 117 -1.13 4.80 -15.02
C GLU A 117 0.28 4.45 -14.50
N PRO A 118 1.07 3.64 -15.22
CA PRO A 118 2.40 3.26 -14.76
C PRO A 118 3.42 4.41 -14.91
N ARG A 119 4.24 4.59 -13.89
CA ARG A 119 5.36 5.54 -13.82
C ARG A 119 6.60 4.80 -13.31
N PRO A 120 7.75 4.91 -14.00
CA PRO A 120 9.02 4.43 -13.44
C PRO A 120 9.39 5.25 -12.21
N ALA A 121 10.18 4.67 -11.31
CA ALA A 121 10.67 5.40 -10.14
C ALA A 121 11.58 6.57 -10.57
N ALA A 122 11.40 7.72 -9.89
CA ALA A 122 12.11 8.96 -10.21
C ALA A 122 13.61 8.90 -9.89
N ASP A 123 14.01 7.99 -9.01
CA ASP A 123 15.39 7.77 -8.57
C ASP A 123 16.22 6.91 -9.55
N GLY A 124 15.60 6.45 -10.66
CA GLY A 124 16.25 5.60 -11.66
C GLY A 124 16.42 4.14 -11.21
N SER A 125 15.90 3.76 -10.04
CA SER A 125 15.86 2.36 -9.62
C SER A 125 14.96 1.55 -10.57
N PRO A 126 15.21 0.23 -10.73
CA PRO A 126 14.39 -0.64 -11.58
C PRO A 126 13.06 -0.95 -10.88
N ARG A 127 12.25 0.09 -10.71
CA ARG A 127 10.96 0.07 -10.02
C ARG A 127 9.92 0.78 -10.86
N LEU A 128 8.69 0.29 -10.75
CA LEU A 128 7.52 0.80 -11.43
C LEU A 128 6.38 0.96 -10.43
N ARG A 129 5.66 2.07 -10.53
CA ARG A 129 4.43 2.32 -9.77
C ARG A 129 3.28 2.53 -10.76
N GLY A 130 2.25 1.70 -10.69
CA GLY A 130 0.99 1.90 -11.42
C GLY A 130 -0.15 2.24 -10.47
N VAL A 131 -1.10 3.05 -10.95
CA VAL A 131 -2.34 3.35 -10.24
C VAL A 131 -3.53 3.06 -11.14
N ALA A 132 -4.57 2.45 -10.58
CA ALA A 132 -5.87 2.27 -11.23
C ALA A 132 -6.99 2.37 -10.18
N GLY A 133 -7.69 3.51 -10.17
CA GLY A 133 -8.75 3.77 -9.19
C GLY A 133 -8.22 3.64 -7.75
N PRO A 134 -8.84 2.80 -6.90
CA PRO A 134 -8.43 2.63 -5.50
C PRO A 134 -7.24 1.66 -5.35
N PHE A 135 -6.53 1.31 -6.41
CA PHE A 135 -5.40 0.39 -6.35
C PHE A 135 -4.10 1.05 -6.79
N GLU A 136 -3.05 0.69 -6.06
CA GLU A 136 -1.66 0.94 -6.40
C GLU A 136 -0.96 -0.40 -6.63
N LEU A 137 -0.08 -0.44 -7.62
CA LEU A 137 0.81 -1.56 -7.87
C LEU A 137 2.24 -1.04 -7.88
N ILE A 138 3.07 -1.58 -7.00
CA ILE A 138 4.52 -1.32 -7.01
C ILE A 138 5.23 -2.60 -7.45
N ALA A 139 5.96 -2.52 -8.55
CA ALA A 139 6.82 -3.60 -9.02
C ALA A 139 8.28 -3.18 -8.91
N SER A 140 9.15 -4.11 -8.51
CA SER A 140 10.59 -3.87 -8.35
C SER A 140 11.36 -5.07 -8.87
N ALA A 141 12.33 -4.83 -9.76
CA ALA A 141 13.25 -5.87 -10.24
C ALA A 141 14.55 -5.86 -9.42
N ALA A 142 14.95 -7.02 -8.93
CA ALA A 142 16.23 -7.23 -8.25
C ALA A 142 16.76 -8.61 -8.66
N ASP A 143 18.04 -8.68 -9.03
CA ASP A 143 18.69 -9.91 -9.49
C ASP A 143 17.86 -10.65 -10.56
N ASP A 144 17.41 -11.87 -10.24
CA ASP A 144 16.60 -12.75 -11.08
C ASP A 144 15.12 -12.79 -10.65
N ALA A 145 14.63 -11.70 -10.04
CA ALA A 145 13.27 -11.64 -9.54
C ALA A 145 12.59 -10.29 -9.79
N VAL A 146 11.26 -10.35 -9.98
CA VAL A 146 10.38 -9.20 -9.94
C VAL A 146 9.37 -9.39 -8.81
N SER A 147 9.43 -8.51 -7.84
CA SER A 147 8.40 -8.40 -6.80
C SER A 147 7.30 -7.46 -7.25
N VAL A 148 6.06 -7.79 -6.92
CA VAL A 148 4.85 -7.01 -7.21
C VAL A 148 4.02 -6.90 -5.94
N ASN A 149 3.68 -5.68 -5.55
CA ASN A 149 2.77 -5.39 -4.44
C ASN A 149 1.56 -4.66 -4.97
N ILE A 150 0.38 -5.26 -4.87
CA ILE A 150 -0.91 -4.64 -5.18
C ILE A 150 -1.54 -4.22 -3.86
N THR A 151 -1.79 -2.93 -3.69
CA THR A 151 -2.33 -2.34 -2.46
C THR A 151 -3.61 -1.58 -2.77
N SER A 152 -4.64 -1.79 -1.97
CA SER A 152 -5.87 -1.00 -2.06
C SER A 152 -5.78 0.31 -1.28
N ASP A 153 -6.71 1.21 -1.55
CA ASP A 153 -7.05 2.31 -0.65
C ASP A 153 -7.50 1.77 0.71
N PRO A 154 -7.30 2.56 1.78
CA PRO A 154 -7.68 2.17 3.13
C PRO A 154 -9.19 2.20 3.32
N LEU A 155 -9.71 1.11 3.89
CA LEU A 155 -11.09 0.96 4.33
C LEU A 155 -11.18 0.99 5.86
N TYR A 156 -12.29 1.50 6.37
CA TYR A 156 -12.66 1.32 7.77
C TYR A 156 -13.28 -0.08 7.93
N VAL A 157 -12.51 -1.02 8.47
CA VAL A 157 -12.88 -2.43 8.67
C VAL A 157 -12.99 -2.67 10.17
N PRO A 158 -14.20 -2.69 10.76
CA PRO A 158 -14.37 -2.98 12.19
C PRO A 158 -13.78 -4.34 12.59
N ALA A 159 -13.39 -4.49 13.86
CA ALA A 159 -12.76 -5.71 14.36
C ALA A 159 -13.57 -6.98 14.03
N GLN A 160 -14.91 -6.96 14.22
CA GLN A 160 -15.76 -8.12 13.96
C GLN A 160 -15.77 -8.52 12.47
N LEU A 161 -15.78 -7.53 11.57
CA LEU A 161 -15.71 -7.80 10.14
C LEU A 161 -14.35 -8.35 9.74
N HIS A 162 -13.27 -7.84 10.32
CA HIS A 162 -11.92 -8.35 10.07
C HIS A 162 -11.77 -9.80 10.52
N GLU A 163 -12.29 -10.15 11.71
CA GLU A 163 -12.30 -11.53 12.21
C GLU A 163 -13.10 -12.47 11.28
N ALA A 164 -14.29 -12.06 10.83
CA ALA A 164 -15.08 -12.82 9.87
C ALA A 164 -14.34 -13.04 8.54
N LEU A 165 -13.66 -12.01 8.03
CA LEU A 165 -12.86 -12.10 6.80
C LEU A 165 -11.67 -13.07 6.95
N LEU A 166 -11.05 -13.15 8.14
CA LEU A 166 -9.96 -14.09 8.42
C LEU A 166 -10.46 -15.54 8.59
N ALA A 167 -11.65 -15.70 9.16
CA ALA A 167 -12.30 -17.00 9.32
C ALA A 167 -12.87 -17.56 8.00
N GLY A 168 -13.01 -16.71 6.96
CA GLY A 168 -13.72 -17.07 5.73
C GLY A 168 -15.24 -17.12 5.88
N GLU A 169 -15.77 -16.54 6.96
CA GLU A 169 -17.19 -16.51 7.27
C GLU A 169 -17.84 -15.31 6.57
N GLY A 170 -18.93 -15.56 5.83
CA GLY A 170 -19.68 -14.54 5.09
C GLY A 170 -20.18 -14.94 3.70
N ALA A 171 -20.14 -16.22 3.34
CA ALA A 171 -20.58 -16.71 2.03
C ALA A 171 -22.11 -16.69 1.81
N ASP A 172 -22.93 -16.50 2.86
CA ASP A 172 -24.40 -16.55 2.75
C ASP A 172 -25.06 -15.52 3.68
N ALA A 173 -25.30 -14.30 3.18
CA ALA A 173 -26.28 -13.36 3.71
C ALA A 173 -26.79 -12.43 2.62
#